data_AF-A0A7X7F5C8-F1
#
_entry.id   AF-A0A7X7F5C8-F1
#
_cell.length_a   1.000
_cell.length_b   1.000
_cell.length_c   1.000
_cell.angle_alpha   90.00
_cell.angle_beta   90.00
_cell.angle_gamma   90.00
#
_symmetry.space_group_name_H-M   'P 1'
#
loop_
_entity.id
_entity.type
_entity.pdbx_description
1 polymer ?
#
loop_
_entity_poly.entity_id
_entity_poly.type
_entity_poly.pdbx_seq_one_letter_code
_entity_poly.pdbx_strand_id
1 'polypeptide(L)'
;MNRAIPFHEPIDREAGGVPAHLIVCEPSGRWAVALRRELGPSARVFETRSVAECWERLARSPGSFVVVEATAGNLEPLLAKMARRHREFPAARVAVVAERTFVANSLADREWLLREAGAVLLVTSPRRAGLLAGLASRHLAERPEPPREATERIWAELPWTAAR
;
A
#
# COMPACT_ATOMS: atom_id res chain seq x y z
N MET A 1 8.70 -30.55 -39.90
CA MET A 1 9.27 -31.05 -38.64
C MET A 1 9.34 -29.87 -37.67
N ASN A 2 8.38 -29.80 -36.74
CA ASN A 2 8.17 -28.67 -35.82
C ASN A 2 9.25 -28.63 -34.74
N ARG A 3 9.93 -27.48 -34.59
CA ARG A 3 10.70 -27.12 -33.40
C ARG A 3 9.71 -26.70 -32.31
N ALA A 4 9.65 -27.46 -31.23
CA ALA A 4 8.91 -27.09 -30.03
C ALA A 4 9.51 -25.82 -29.43
N ILE A 5 8.67 -24.80 -29.25
CA ILE A 5 8.96 -23.62 -28.45
C ILE A 5 8.93 -24.09 -26.99
N PRO A 6 9.97 -23.86 -26.17
CA PRO A 6 9.89 -24.18 -24.75
C PRO A 6 8.79 -23.31 -24.14
N PHE A 7 7.82 -23.97 -23.50
CA PHE A 7 6.86 -23.31 -22.63
C PHE A 7 7.64 -22.48 -21.62
N HIS A 8 7.34 -21.19 -21.56
CA HIS A 8 7.84 -20.32 -20.51
C HIS A 8 7.28 -20.87 -19.20
N GLU A 9 8.14 -21.55 -18.44
CA GLU A 9 7.85 -22.00 -17.09
C GLU A 9 7.33 -20.77 -16.32
N PRO A 10 6.16 -20.85 -15.66
CA PRO A 10 5.77 -19.80 -14.75
C PRO A 10 6.91 -19.69 -13.74
N ILE A 11 7.35 -18.46 -13.47
CA ILE A 11 8.31 -18.23 -12.39
C ILE A 11 7.61 -18.70 -11.12
N ASP A 12 7.92 -19.92 -10.71
CA ASP A 12 7.70 -20.41 -9.36
C ASP A 12 8.50 -19.48 -8.46
N ARG A 13 7.86 -18.40 -8.01
CA ARG A 13 8.34 -17.60 -6.89
C ARG A 13 8.13 -18.43 -5.64
N GLU A 14 9.02 -19.37 -5.38
CA GLU A 14 9.22 -19.86 -4.02
C GLU A 14 9.52 -18.65 -3.10
N ALA A 15 9.17 -18.81 -1.82
CA ALA A 15 9.55 -18.02 -0.65
C ALA A 15 8.56 -16.94 -0.15
N GLY A 16 8.20 -17.07 1.12
CA GLY A 16 7.33 -16.17 1.90
C GLY A 16 7.56 -14.68 1.63
N GLY A 17 6.71 -14.12 0.77
CA GLY A 17 6.64 -12.69 0.54
C GLY A 17 6.17 -11.95 1.80
N VAL A 18 6.70 -10.75 2.04
CA VAL A 18 6.24 -9.92 3.16
C VAL A 18 4.73 -9.73 3.03
N PRO A 19 3.92 -10.05 4.07
CA PRO A 19 2.48 -9.92 4.00
C PRO A 19 2.05 -8.50 3.64
N ALA A 20 0.90 -8.40 2.99
CA ALA A 20 0.30 -7.11 2.67
C ALA A 20 0.23 -6.25 3.93
N HIS A 21 0.63 -4.99 3.81
CA HIS A 21 0.64 -4.06 4.93
C HIS A 21 0.22 -2.66 4.48
N LEU A 22 0.11 -1.75 5.44
CA LEU A 22 -0.16 -0.35 5.17
C LEU A 22 1.15 0.39 4.95
N ILE A 23 1.32 0.97 3.76
CA ILE A 23 2.43 1.86 3.41
C ILE A 23 1.90 3.29 3.38
N VAL A 24 2.54 4.21 4.11
CA VAL A 24 2.21 5.64 4.13
C VAL A 24 3.40 6.42 3.58
N CYS A 25 3.24 6.94 2.37
CA CYS A 25 4.23 7.77 1.71
C CYS A 25 3.89 9.24 1.93
N GLU A 26 4.59 9.89 2.85
CA GLU A 26 4.38 11.31 3.14
C GLU A 26 5.67 12.03 3.53
N PRO A 27 5.83 13.31 3.11
CA PRO A 27 6.85 14.18 3.67
C PRO A 27 6.47 14.73 5.05
N SER A 28 5.17 14.91 5.36
CA SER A 28 4.73 15.71 6.50
C SER A 28 4.63 14.97 7.84
N GLY A 29 4.54 13.64 7.83
CA GLY A 29 4.36 12.78 9.01
C GLY A 29 2.98 12.87 9.69
N ARG A 30 2.05 13.66 9.13
CA ARG A 30 0.74 13.93 9.74
C ARG A 30 -0.23 12.78 9.54
N TRP A 31 -0.15 12.11 8.40
CA TRP A 31 -1.09 11.07 7.99
C TRP A 31 -0.80 9.74 8.66
N ALA A 32 0.46 9.36 8.83
CA ALA A 32 0.87 8.17 9.55
C ALA A 32 0.49 8.28 11.02
N VAL A 33 0.69 9.44 11.64
CA VAL A 33 0.23 9.70 13.01
C VAL A 33 -1.30 9.58 13.10
N ALA A 34 -2.04 10.19 12.17
CA ALA A 34 -3.49 10.09 12.17
C ALA A 34 -3.97 8.64 11.97
N LEU A 35 -3.39 7.90 11.02
CA LEU A 35 -3.72 6.50 10.75
C LEU A 35 -3.40 5.59 11.92
N ARG A 36 -2.26 5.78 12.61
CA ARG A 36 -1.93 5.01 13.82
C ARG A 36 -2.93 5.21 14.95
N ARG A 37 -3.43 6.44 15.12
CA ARG A 37 -4.46 6.73 16.13
C ARG A 37 -5.76 5.98 15.84
N GLU A 38 -6.15 5.89 14.58
CA GLU A 38 -7.38 5.21 14.16
C GLU A 38 -7.23 3.67 14.17
N LEU A 39 -6.07 3.15 13.78
CA LEU A 39 -5.83 1.70 13.67
C LEU A 39 -5.38 1.05 14.99
N GLY A 40 -4.95 1.84 15.96
CA GLY A 40 -4.42 1.37 17.23
C GLY A 40 -2.93 0.96 17.18
N PRO A 41 -2.34 0.63 18.35
CA PRO A 41 -0.89 0.46 18.51
C PRO A 41 -0.32 -0.78 17.81
N SER A 42 -1.14 -1.80 17.54
CA SER A 42 -0.70 -3.05 16.91
C SER A 42 -0.63 -2.96 15.38
N ALA A 43 -1.09 -1.87 14.78
CA ALA A 43 -1.14 -1.73 13.34
C ALA A 43 0.25 -1.48 12.74
N ARG A 44 0.67 -2.35 11.82
CA ARG A 44 1.93 -2.21 11.09
C ARG A 44 1.80 -1.16 10.00
N VAL A 45 2.14 0.08 10.34
CA VAL A 45 2.20 1.23 9.42
C VAL A 45 3.65 1.49 9.05
N PHE A 46 3.95 1.36 7.76
CA PHE A 46 5.29 1.60 7.23
C PHE A 46 5.37 2.93 6.53
N GLU A 47 6.19 3.84 7.04
CA GLU A 47 6.38 5.16 6.47
C GLU A 47 7.48 5.16 5.41
N THR A 48 7.25 5.92 4.34
CA THR A 48 8.27 6.29 3.35
C THR A 48 8.16 7.78 3.08
N ARG A 49 9.25 8.41 2.61
CA ARG A 49 9.28 9.87 2.37
C ARG A 49 9.25 10.25 0.90
N SER A 50 9.29 9.26 0.00
CA SER A 50 9.25 9.49 -1.44
C SER A 50 8.38 8.45 -2.16
N VAL A 51 7.83 8.86 -3.30
CA VAL A 51 7.07 7.98 -4.20
C VAL A 51 7.94 6.82 -4.69
N ALA A 52 9.23 7.05 -4.95
CA ALA A 52 10.16 6.01 -5.38
C ALA A 52 10.32 4.91 -4.32
N GLU A 53 10.68 5.30 -3.10
CA GLU A 53 10.82 4.41 -1.95
C GLU A 53 9.51 3.66 -1.65
N CYS A 54 8.37 4.36 -1.76
CA CYS A 54 7.05 3.77 -1.60
C CYS A 54 6.81 2.62 -2.60
N TRP A 55 7.17 2.82 -3.88
CA TRP A 55 6.98 1.80 -4.92
C TRP A 55 7.98 0.64 -4.80
N GLU A 56 9.21 0.90 -4.39
CA GLU A 56 10.17 -0.16 -4.07
C GLU A 56 9.66 -1.05 -2.94
N ARG A 57 9.05 -0.44 -1.92
CA ARG A 57 8.42 -1.19 -0.82
C ARG A 57 7.19 -1.97 -1.29
N LEU A 58 6.35 -1.35 -2.13
CA LEU A 58 5.22 -2.03 -2.73
C LEU A 58 5.64 -3.25 -3.56
N ALA A 59 6.77 -3.17 -4.29
CA ALA A 59 7.29 -4.30 -5.04
C ALA A 59 7.66 -5.50 -4.16
N ARG A 60 8.05 -5.27 -2.89
CA ARG A 60 8.32 -6.32 -1.90
C ARG A 60 7.04 -6.91 -1.29
N SER A 61 5.92 -6.20 -1.36
CA SER A 61 4.63 -6.67 -0.87
C SER A 61 3.48 -6.18 -1.78
N PRO A 62 3.29 -6.80 -2.96
CA PRO A 62 2.38 -6.33 -4.03
C PRO A 62 0.90 -6.26 -3.66
N GLY A 63 0.49 -6.86 -2.55
CA GLY A 63 -0.89 -6.83 -2.04
C GLY A 63 -1.17 -5.68 -1.08
N SER A 64 -0.20 -4.80 -0.82
CA SER A 64 -0.31 -3.77 0.21
C SER A 64 -1.33 -2.68 -0.10
N PHE A 65 -1.82 -2.02 0.95
CA PHE A 65 -2.59 -0.79 0.84
C PHE A 65 -1.65 0.40 0.97
N VAL A 66 -1.70 1.32 0.02
CA VAL A 66 -0.80 2.47 -0.03
C VAL A 66 -1.59 3.75 0.19
N VAL A 67 -1.12 4.60 1.09
CA VAL A 67 -1.60 5.97 1.28
C VAL A 67 -0.47 6.89 0.84
N VAL A 68 -0.70 7.74 -0.17
CA VAL A 68 0.34 8.67 -0.66
C VAL A 68 -0.13 10.11 -0.51
N GLU A 69 0.70 10.95 0.10
CA GLU A 69 0.51 12.40 0.13
C GLU A 69 0.87 13.01 -1.22
N ALA A 70 -0.15 13.50 -1.93
CA ALA A 70 0.00 14.32 -3.11
C ALA A 70 0.33 15.76 -2.74
N THR A 71 1.38 16.28 -3.36
CA THR A 71 1.89 17.64 -3.25
C THR A 71 2.14 18.19 -4.65
N ALA A 72 2.32 19.51 -4.77
CA ALA A 72 2.64 20.12 -6.06
C ALA A 72 3.93 19.56 -6.68
N GLY A 73 4.91 19.18 -5.84
CA GLY A 73 6.20 18.67 -6.29
C GLY A 73 6.22 17.18 -6.68
N ASN A 74 5.17 16.41 -6.38
CA ASN A 74 5.16 14.96 -6.65
C ASN A 74 3.93 14.46 -7.42
N LEU A 75 3.00 15.33 -7.82
CA LEU A 75 1.74 14.92 -8.45
C LEU A 75 1.99 14.14 -9.76
N GLU A 76 2.80 14.68 -10.66
CA GLU A 76 3.09 14.05 -11.94
C GLU A 76 3.79 12.68 -11.81
N PRO A 77 4.89 12.53 -11.03
CA PRO A 77 5.50 11.22 -10.84
C PRO A 77 4.57 10.24 -10.11
N LEU A 78 3.70 10.72 -9.21
CA LEU A 78 2.67 9.89 -8.57
C LEU A 78 1.67 9.36 -9.60
N LEU A 79 1.10 10.21 -10.45
CA LEU A 79 0.16 9.82 -11.50
C LEU A 79 0.78 8.79 -12.46
N ALA A 80 2.02 9.01 -12.89
CA ALA A 80 2.73 8.08 -13.78
C ALA A 80 2.90 6.69 -13.16
N LYS A 81 3.23 6.63 -11.86
CA LYS A 81 3.37 5.39 -11.11
C LYS A 81 2.02 4.69 -10.87
N MET A 82 0.98 5.47 -10.58
CA MET A 82 -0.39 4.94 -10.40
C MET A 82 -0.97 4.35 -11.69
N ALA A 83 -0.75 5.00 -12.84
CA ALA A 83 -1.20 4.50 -14.14
C ALA A 83 -0.61 3.11 -14.48
N ARG A 84 0.62 2.83 -14.03
CA ARG A 84 1.27 1.53 -14.23
C ARG A 84 0.91 0.50 -13.17
N ARG A 85 0.43 0.94 -12.00
CA ARG A 85 0.13 0.08 -10.84
C ARG A 85 -0.84 -1.03 -11.19
N HIS A 86 -1.85 -0.80 -12.02
CA HIS A 86 -2.82 -1.86 -12.36
C HIS A 86 -2.17 -3.04 -13.11
N ARG A 87 -1.07 -2.78 -13.85
CA ARG A 87 -0.32 -3.84 -14.55
C ARG A 87 0.74 -4.48 -13.65
N GLU A 88 1.45 -3.67 -12.85
CA GLU A 88 2.58 -4.13 -12.04
C GLU A 88 2.14 -4.75 -10.70
N PHE A 89 1.11 -4.19 -10.06
CA PHE A 89 0.63 -4.57 -8.72
C PHE A 89 -0.92 -4.56 -8.68
N PRO A 90 -1.61 -5.46 -9.42
CA PRO A 90 -3.07 -5.44 -9.54
C PRO A 90 -3.79 -5.64 -8.19
N ALA A 91 -3.14 -6.34 -7.26
CA ALA A 91 -3.66 -6.60 -5.92
C ALA A 91 -3.54 -5.41 -4.96
N ALA A 92 -2.68 -4.42 -5.24
CA ALA A 92 -2.52 -3.26 -4.38
C ALA A 92 -3.73 -2.33 -4.47
N ARG A 93 -3.93 -1.46 -3.49
CA ARG A 93 -4.86 -0.32 -3.58
C ARG A 93 -4.13 0.94 -3.13
N VAL A 94 -4.45 2.06 -3.77
CA VAL A 94 -3.81 3.35 -3.51
C VAL A 94 -4.89 4.34 -3.12
N ALA A 95 -4.79 4.89 -1.92
CA ALA A 95 -5.53 6.08 -1.51
C ALA A 95 -4.57 7.28 -1.55
N VAL A 96 -5.12 8.44 -1.90
CA VAL A 96 -4.37 9.69 -2.00
C VAL A 96 -4.82 10.62 -0.89
N VAL A 97 -3.85 11.26 -0.25
CA VAL A 97 -4.10 12.30 0.73
C VAL A 97 -3.45 13.59 0.27
N ALA A 98 -3.98 14.73 0.69
CA ALA A 98 -3.40 16.02 0.34
C ALA A 98 -3.74 17.07 1.39
N GLU A 99 -2.97 18.15 1.46
CA GLU A 99 -3.38 19.32 2.23
C GLU A 99 -4.55 20.04 1.54
N ARG A 100 -5.40 20.72 2.31
CA ARG A 100 -6.54 21.46 1.76
C ARG A 100 -6.12 22.56 0.77
N THR A 101 -4.99 23.21 1.03
CA THR A 101 -4.38 24.25 0.18
C THR A 101 -3.97 23.70 -1.19
N PHE A 102 -3.56 22.43 -1.26
CA PHE A 102 -3.20 21.76 -2.51
C PHE A 102 -4.39 21.64 -3.47
N VAL A 103 -5.63 21.69 -2.99
CA VAL A 103 -6.81 21.47 -3.83
C VAL A 103 -7.74 22.66 -3.95
N ALA A 104 -7.53 23.74 -3.18
CA ALA A 104 -8.43 24.90 -3.12
C ALA A 104 -8.75 25.56 -4.49
N ASN A 105 -7.85 25.50 -5.47
CA ASN A 105 -8.03 26.18 -6.77
C ASN A 105 -8.31 25.25 -7.95
N SER A 106 -8.25 23.93 -7.78
CA SER A 106 -8.42 22.94 -8.86
C SER A 106 -8.86 21.57 -8.32
N LEU A 107 -9.70 21.56 -7.28
CA LEU A 107 -10.07 20.33 -6.58
C LEU A 107 -10.71 19.32 -7.53
N ALA A 108 -11.69 19.77 -8.34
CA ALA A 108 -12.42 18.89 -9.24
C ALA A 108 -11.49 18.23 -10.26
N ASP A 109 -10.62 19.01 -10.91
CA ASP A 109 -9.72 18.49 -11.95
C ASP A 109 -8.68 17.54 -11.36
N ARG A 110 -8.08 17.88 -10.21
CA ARG A 110 -7.08 17.04 -9.54
C ARG A 110 -7.71 15.79 -8.97
N GLU A 111 -8.88 15.89 -8.37
CA GLU A 111 -9.61 14.74 -7.87
C GLU A 111 -9.98 13.78 -9.00
N TRP A 112 -10.48 14.32 -10.12
CA TRP A 112 -10.78 13.51 -11.30
C TRP A 112 -9.54 12.78 -11.82
N LEU A 113 -8.43 13.49 -12.03
CA LEU A 113 -7.17 12.88 -12.48
C LEU A 113 -6.67 11.77 -11.56
N LEU A 114 -6.74 11.97 -10.25
CA LEU A 114 -6.31 10.98 -9.26
C LEU A 114 -7.23 9.75 -9.26
N ARG A 115 -8.54 9.94 -9.43
CA ARG A 115 -9.50 8.84 -9.55
C ARG A 115 -9.28 8.04 -10.83
N GLU A 116 -9.10 8.72 -11.97
CA GLU A 116 -8.78 8.08 -13.25
C GLU A 116 -7.44 7.31 -13.19
N ALA A 117 -6.47 7.81 -12.43
CA ALA A 117 -5.22 7.08 -12.17
C ALA A 117 -5.39 5.86 -11.24
N GLY A 118 -6.59 5.61 -10.71
CA GLY A 118 -6.92 4.44 -9.89
C GLY A 118 -6.80 4.66 -8.38
N ALA A 119 -6.91 5.91 -7.91
CA ALA A 119 -7.07 6.19 -6.48
C ALA A 119 -8.44 5.68 -5.99
N VAL A 120 -8.44 4.89 -4.91
CA VAL A 120 -9.69 4.38 -4.30
C VAL A 120 -10.39 5.40 -3.43
N LEU A 121 -9.63 6.39 -2.93
CA LEU A 121 -10.12 7.45 -2.08
C LEU A 121 -9.16 8.64 -2.15
N LEU A 122 -9.71 9.85 -2.18
CA LEU A 122 -8.98 11.09 -1.94
C LEU A 122 -9.43 11.71 -0.60
N VAL A 123 -8.49 12.06 0.27
CA VAL A 123 -8.78 12.73 1.55
C VAL A 123 -7.91 13.97 1.73
N THR A 124 -8.55 15.09 2.08
CA THR A 124 -7.87 16.39 2.19
C THR A 124 -7.71 16.89 3.62
N SER A 125 -8.11 16.07 4.60
CA SER A 125 -8.01 16.38 6.03
C SER A 125 -7.67 15.13 6.86
N PRO A 126 -6.61 15.18 7.71
CA PRO A 126 -6.27 14.09 8.62
C PRO A 126 -7.40 13.69 9.58
N ARG A 127 -8.36 14.58 9.85
CA ARG A 127 -9.55 14.27 10.66
C ARG A 127 -10.45 13.19 10.04
N ARG A 128 -10.26 12.90 8.75
CA ARG A 128 -10.97 11.84 8.03
C ARG A 128 -10.12 10.57 7.89
N ALA A 129 -9.02 10.45 8.64
CA ALA A 129 -8.16 9.27 8.62
C ALA A 129 -8.93 7.98 8.95
N GLY A 130 -10.01 8.04 9.72
CA GLY A 130 -10.87 6.87 9.98
C GLY A 130 -11.42 6.21 8.71
N LEU A 131 -11.67 6.97 7.63
CA LEU A 131 -12.08 6.41 6.34
C LEU A 131 -10.95 5.62 5.66
N LEU A 132 -9.73 6.15 5.72
CA LEU A 132 -8.54 5.48 5.19
C LEU A 132 -8.22 4.23 6.00
N ALA A 133 -8.29 4.32 7.32
CA ALA A 133 -8.09 3.20 8.24
C ALA A 133 -9.09 2.08 7.95
N GLY A 134 -10.39 2.40 7.85
CA GLY A 134 -11.41 1.40 7.54
C GLY A 134 -11.22 0.72 6.17
N LEU A 135 -10.82 1.47 5.13
CA LEU A 135 -10.50 0.89 3.82
C LEU A 135 -9.25 0.01 3.87
N ALA A 136 -8.19 0.47 4.55
CA ALA A 136 -6.96 -0.28 4.71
C ALA A 136 -7.21 -1.59 5.46
N SER A 137 -7.93 -1.54 6.59
CA SER A 137 -8.27 -2.73 7.37
C SER A 137 -9.06 -3.76 6.56
N ARG A 138 -10.07 -3.33 5.80
CA ARG A 138 -10.83 -4.24 4.92
C ARG A 138 -9.95 -4.86 3.84
N HIS A 139 -9.17 -4.04 3.15
CA HIS A 139 -8.27 -4.49 2.08
C HIS A 139 -7.24 -5.51 2.57
N LEU A 140 -6.71 -5.31 3.77
CA LEU A 140 -5.74 -6.21 4.40
C LEU A 140 -6.40 -7.47 4.94
N ALA A 141 -7.62 -7.40 5.47
CA ALA A 141 -8.38 -8.57 5.92
C ALA A 141 -8.74 -9.51 4.75
N GLU A 142 -9.01 -8.98 3.56
CA GLU A 142 -9.23 -9.76 2.34
C GLU A 142 -7.98 -10.45 1.80
N ARG A 143 -6.80 -10.09 2.31
CA ARG A 143 -5.49 -10.62 1.90
C ARG A 143 -4.75 -11.13 3.12
N PRO A 144 -5.27 -12.17 3.80
CA PRO A 144 -4.60 -12.73 4.96
C PRO A 144 -3.18 -13.16 4.58
N GLU A 145 -2.27 -13.01 5.54
CA GLU A 145 -0.88 -13.48 5.42
C GLU A 145 -0.89 -14.92 4.87
N PRO A 146 -0.09 -15.23 3.83
CA PRO A 146 -0.01 -16.59 3.35
C PRO A 146 0.26 -17.50 4.55
N PRO A 147 -0.46 -18.63 4.69
CA PRO A 147 -0.29 -19.50 5.84
C PRO A 147 1.20 -19.80 5.99
N ARG A 148 1.79 -19.40 7.13
CA ARG A 148 3.09 -19.93 7.54
C ARG A 148 3.01 -21.44 7.42
N GLU A 149 4.02 -22.07 6.82
CA GLU A 149 4.08 -23.54 6.78
C GLU A 149 3.85 -24.06 8.20
N ALA A 150 3.09 -25.14 8.36
CA ALA A 150 2.57 -25.59 9.66
C ALA A 150 3.65 -25.62 10.76
N THR A 151 4.87 -25.95 10.38
CA THR A 151 6.09 -25.90 11.19
C THR A 151 6.32 -24.53 11.85
N GLU A 152 6.33 -23.42 11.10
CA GLU A 152 6.55 -22.07 11.65
C GLU A 152 5.42 -21.60 12.58
N ARG A 153 4.18 -22.01 12.31
CA ARG A 153 3.04 -21.70 13.19
C ARG A 153 3.18 -22.42 14.53
N ILE A 154 3.57 -23.70 14.50
CA ILE A 154 3.89 -24.47 15.71
C ILE A 154 5.04 -23.81 16.46
N TRP A 155 6.15 -23.46 15.82
CA TRP A 155 7.29 -22.81 16.49
C TRP A 155 6.95 -21.46 17.14
N ALA A 156 6.04 -20.68 16.55
CA ALA A 156 5.59 -19.39 17.11
C ALA A 156 4.64 -19.54 18.31
N GLU A 157 3.88 -20.64 18.38
CA GLU A 157 2.92 -20.93 19.44
C GLU A 157 3.54 -21.68 20.63
N LEU A 158 4.82 -22.05 20.56
CA LEU A 158 5.49 -22.76 21.65
C LEU A 158 5.77 -21.85 22.85
N PRO A 159 5.49 -22.31 24.09
CA PRO A 159 5.41 -21.46 25.29
C PRO A 159 6.74 -20.86 25.76
N TRP A 160 7.87 -21.24 25.16
CA TRP A 160 9.20 -20.77 25.55
C TRP A 160 9.69 -19.53 24.78
N THR A 161 8.96 -19.05 23.77
CA THR A 161 9.30 -17.78 23.07
C THR A 161 8.93 -16.54 23.88
N ALA A 162 8.11 -16.67 24.93
CA ALA A 162 7.77 -15.60 25.87
C ALA A 162 8.85 -15.35 26.95
N ALA A 163 9.92 -16.15 26.98
CA ALA A 163 11.03 -16.00 27.90
C ALA A 163 12.18 -15.22 27.23
N ARG A 164 12.00 -13.93 27.00
CA ARG A 164 13.11 -13.01 26.69
C ARG A 164 12.78 -11.56 27.03
#